data_AF-A0A1Y2EKZ5-F1
#
_entry.id   AF-A0A1Y2EKZ5-F1
#
_cell.length_a   1.000
_cell.length_b   1.000
_cell.length_c   1.000
_cell.angle_alpha   90.00
_cell.angle_beta   90.00
_cell.angle_gamma   90.00
#
_symmetry.space_group_name_H-M   'P 1'
#
loop_
_entity.id
_entity.type
_entity.pdbx_description
1 polymer ?
#
loop_
_entity_poly.entity_id
_entity_poly.type
_entity_poly.pdbx_seq_one_letter_code
_entity_poly.pdbx_strand_id
1 'polypeptide(L)'
;MTGTTHADSLALPDSVQSKGDFYDHVTETLGHLLAPASPPDGTSNLFTTASNAASLLFGSFENYEAAWGREAGRRVNWAGFYLHPSLLSRTSPTPLKETPSTLILGPFHGRPACNSVSLKPTKTRPVGVCAASFLAGETVVVPDVEARPGHIACDGVTKSEIVVPVKVEGVVVGVLDVDCEGLGAFGEEDRVGLEKFVEAFVKVVDWSL
;
A
#
# COMPACT_ATOMS: atom_id res chain seq x y z
N MET A 1 -13.58 -19.62 14.42
CA MET A 1 -14.48 -19.31 13.29
C MET A 1 -13.60 -18.66 12.24
N THR A 2 -13.49 -19.26 11.05
CA THR A 2 -12.76 -18.65 9.92
C THR A 2 -13.49 -17.36 9.55
N GLY A 3 -12.84 -16.21 9.71
CA GLY A 3 -13.44 -14.89 9.54
C GLY A 3 -13.66 -14.60 8.07
N THR A 4 -14.91 -14.50 7.64
CA THR A 4 -15.25 -14.02 6.29
C THR A 4 -15.06 -12.50 6.21
N THR A 5 -14.60 -11.98 5.06
CA THR A 5 -14.55 -10.53 4.76
C THR A 5 -15.88 -9.84 5.10
N HIS A 6 -15.90 -8.98 6.12
CA HIS A 6 -17.08 -8.23 6.54
C HIS A 6 -16.72 -6.79 6.87
N ALA A 7 -17.65 -5.85 6.67
CA ALA A 7 -17.42 -4.43 6.91
C ALA A 7 -17.02 -4.12 8.37
N ASP A 8 -17.47 -4.95 9.31
CA ASP A 8 -17.14 -4.83 10.74
C ASP A 8 -15.65 -5.01 11.03
N SER A 9 -14.88 -5.60 10.10
CA SER A 9 -13.41 -5.70 10.21
C SER A 9 -12.72 -4.34 10.25
N LEU A 10 -13.41 -3.26 9.89
CA LEU A 10 -12.91 -1.88 10.01
C LEU A 10 -13.07 -1.29 11.42
N ALA A 11 -13.83 -1.94 12.31
CA ALA A 11 -13.99 -1.47 13.68
C ALA A 11 -12.65 -1.59 14.43
N LEU A 12 -12.23 -0.49 15.05
CA LEU A 12 -11.09 -0.48 15.95
C LEU A 12 -11.59 -0.74 17.37
N PRO A 13 -11.09 -1.77 18.08
CA PRO A 13 -11.49 -2.03 19.45
C PRO A 13 -10.92 -0.96 20.40
N ASP A 14 -11.55 -0.79 21.57
CA ASP A 14 -11.11 0.15 22.62
C ASP A 14 -9.66 -0.11 23.11
N SER A 15 -9.12 -1.30 22.82
CA SER A 15 -7.73 -1.66 23.09
C SER A 15 -6.71 -0.98 22.18
N VAL A 16 -7.13 -0.41 21.04
CA VAL A 16 -6.23 0.35 20.14
C VAL A 16 -6.03 1.75 20.72
N GLN A 17 -4.91 1.95 21.42
CA GLN A 17 -4.59 3.21 22.11
C GLN A 17 -3.34 3.91 21.56
N SER A 18 -2.58 3.21 20.72
CA SER A 18 -1.36 3.72 20.09
C SER A 18 -1.31 3.36 18.60
N LYS A 19 -0.40 3.99 17.85
CA LYS A 19 -0.11 3.60 16.46
C LYS A 19 0.40 2.16 16.38
N GLY A 20 1.19 1.71 17.36
CA GLY A 20 1.62 0.32 17.48
C GLY A 20 0.43 -0.64 17.54
N ASP A 21 -0.51 -0.41 18.46
CA ASP A 21 -1.72 -1.25 18.60
C ASP A 21 -2.56 -1.23 17.32
N PHE A 22 -2.67 -0.05 16.68
CA PHE A 22 -3.36 0.10 15.41
C PHE A 22 -2.76 -0.82 14.33
N TYR A 23 -1.44 -0.77 14.15
CA TYR A 23 -0.77 -1.56 13.13
C TYR A 23 -0.80 -3.06 13.43
N ASP A 24 -0.66 -3.45 14.70
CA ASP A 24 -0.78 -4.84 15.10
C ASP A 24 -2.22 -5.35 14.83
N HIS A 25 -3.25 -4.57 15.16
CA HIS A 25 -4.66 -4.92 14.91
C HIS A 25 -4.98 -5.07 13.41
N VAL A 26 -4.61 -4.11 12.57
CA VAL A 26 -4.90 -4.19 11.12
C VAL A 26 -4.13 -5.32 10.45
N THR A 27 -2.92 -5.63 10.93
CA THR A 27 -2.10 -6.73 10.43
C THR A 27 -2.69 -8.09 10.83
N GLU A 28 -3.10 -8.25 12.09
CA GLU A 28 -3.79 -9.46 12.56
C GLU A 28 -5.12 -9.65 11.83
N THR A 29 -5.89 -8.57 11.67
CA THR A 29 -7.15 -8.58 10.92
C THR A 29 -6.93 -9.02 9.48
N LEU A 30 -5.92 -8.49 8.79
CA LEU A 30 -5.56 -8.94 7.44
C LEU A 30 -5.29 -10.45 7.40
N GLY A 31 -4.50 -10.95 8.36
CA GLY A 31 -4.16 -12.37 8.46
C GLY A 31 -5.41 -13.24 8.66
N HIS A 32 -6.32 -12.85 9.55
CA HIS A 32 -7.54 -13.62 9.80
C HIS A 32 -8.57 -13.53 8.68
N LEU A 33 -8.65 -12.38 8.02
CA LEU A 33 -9.65 -12.08 7.01
C LEU A 33 -9.30 -12.69 5.65
N LEU A 34 -8.01 -12.67 5.30
CA LEU A 34 -7.53 -12.98 3.96
C LEU A 34 -6.67 -14.24 3.91
N ALA A 35 -6.37 -14.89 5.04
CA ALA A 35 -5.69 -16.19 5.00
C ALA A 35 -6.54 -17.22 4.24
N PRO A 36 -5.91 -18.01 3.35
CA PRO A 36 -6.60 -19.06 2.62
C PRO A 36 -7.14 -20.12 3.59
N ALA A 37 -8.38 -20.55 3.37
CA ALA A 37 -8.99 -21.58 4.22
C ALA A 37 -8.32 -22.96 4.00
N SER A 38 -7.88 -23.24 2.77
CA SER A 38 -7.09 -24.43 2.40
C SER A 38 -6.45 -24.20 1.03
N PRO A 39 -5.12 -24.35 0.85
CA PRO A 39 -4.48 -24.25 -0.45
C PRO A 39 -4.85 -25.44 -1.38
N PRO A 40 -5.10 -25.22 -2.68
CA PRO A 40 -5.22 -23.92 -3.35
C PRO A 40 -6.59 -23.26 -3.07
N ASP A 41 -6.57 -21.99 -2.67
CA ASP A 41 -7.78 -21.19 -2.44
C ASP A 41 -7.81 -20.05 -3.47
N GLY A 42 -8.69 -20.14 -4.48
CA GLY A 42 -8.78 -19.14 -5.54
C GLY A 42 -9.10 -17.72 -5.05
N THR A 43 -9.59 -17.56 -3.81
CA THR A 43 -9.87 -16.25 -3.22
C THR A 43 -8.60 -15.55 -2.70
N SER A 44 -7.51 -16.29 -2.49
CA SER A 44 -6.19 -15.75 -2.10
C SER A 44 -5.39 -15.16 -3.26
N ASN A 45 -5.98 -15.05 -4.47
CA ASN A 45 -5.33 -14.41 -5.60
C ASN A 45 -4.95 -12.95 -5.30
N LEU A 46 -3.91 -12.46 -5.98
CA LEU A 46 -3.35 -11.12 -5.78
C LEU A 46 -4.40 -10.00 -5.81
N PHE A 47 -5.33 -10.01 -6.75
CA PHE A 47 -6.28 -8.91 -6.95
C PHE A 47 -7.33 -8.85 -5.85
N THR A 48 -7.94 -9.98 -5.51
CA THR A 48 -8.92 -10.06 -4.43
C THR A 48 -8.29 -9.68 -3.11
N THR A 49 -7.10 -10.20 -2.83
CA THR A 49 -6.38 -9.94 -1.59
C THR A 49 -5.93 -8.49 -1.49
N ALA A 50 -5.32 -7.93 -2.55
CA ALA A 50 -4.90 -6.53 -2.58
C ALA A 50 -6.08 -5.57 -2.47
N SER A 51 -7.23 -5.89 -3.07
CA SER A 51 -8.44 -5.06 -2.96
C SER A 51 -8.93 -4.98 -1.52
N ASN A 52 -9.01 -6.12 -0.82
CA ASN A 52 -9.43 -6.15 0.58
C ASN A 52 -8.37 -5.53 1.50
N ALA A 53 -7.07 -5.77 1.26
CA ALA A 53 -5.99 -5.17 2.04
C ALA A 53 -5.99 -3.64 1.93
N ALA A 54 -6.17 -3.09 0.72
CA ALA A 54 -6.32 -1.65 0.52
C ALA A 54 -7.58 -1.11 1.23
N SER A 55 -8.70 -1.84 1.17
CA SER A 55 -9.95 -1.46 1.85
C SER A 55 -9.78 -1.41 3.37
N LEU A 56 -9.16 -2.45 3.93
CA LEU A 56 -8.88 -2.58 5.35
C LEU A 56 -8.01 -1.42 5.83
N LEU A 57 -6.85 -1.19 5.20
CA LEU A 57 -5.98 -0.07 5.57
C LEU A 57 -6.71 1.27 5.49
N PHE A 58 -7.33 1.56 4.35
CA PHE A 58 -7.98 2.84 4.11
C PHE A 58 -9.09 3.12 5.14
N GLY A 59 -9.98 2.15 5.34
CA GLY A 59 -11.07 2.27 6.31
C GLY A 59 -10.58 2.33 7.76
N SER A 60 -9.52 1.59 8.11
CA SER A 60 -8.92 1.65 9.44
C SER A 60 -8.26 3.00 9.71
N PHE A 61 -7.55 3.61 8.75
CA PHE A 61 -7.03 4.97 8.90
C PHE A 61 -8.14 6.00 9.11
N GLU A 62 -9.24 5.88 8.37
CA GLU A 62 -10.42 6.74 8.57
C GLU A 62 -11.05 6.57 9.96
N ASN A 63 -10.97 5.38 10.55
CA ASN A 63 -11.56 5.09 11.85
C ASN A 63 -10.61 5.38 13.03
N TYR A 64 -9.33 5.64 12.79
CA TYR A 64 -8.36 5.96 13.84
C TYR A 64 -8.21 7.47 14.05
N GLU A 65 -9.22 8.07 14.69
CA GLU A 65 -9.32 9.51 14.93
C GLU A 65 -8.18 10.09 15.79
N ALA A 66 -7.48 9.26 16.57
CA ALA A 66 -6.35 9.73 17.38
C ALA A 66 -5.16 10.20 16.53
N ALA A 67 -4.94 9.63 15.35
CA ALA A 67 -3.83 10.00 14.46
C ALA A 67 -4.31 10.57 13.11
N TRP A 68 -5.25 9.90 12.43
CA TRP A 68 -5.75 10.32 11.11
C TRP A 68 -7.24 10.70 11.16
N GLY A 69 -8.17 9.79 10.93
CA GLY A 69 -9.60 10.11 10.90
C GLY A 69 -10.12 10.57 9.54
N ARG A 70 -11.37 11.04 9.50
CA ARG A 70 -12.10 11.43 8.27
C ARG A 70 -12.02 12.93 7.95
N GLU A 71 -11.48 13.72 8.86
CA GLU A 71 -11.46 15.18 8.74
C GLU A 71 -10.42 15.64 7.71
N ALA A 72 -10.78 16.68 6.95
CA ALA A 72 -9.90 17.26 5.95
C ALA A 72 -8.60 17.78 6.60
N GLY A 73 -7.47 17.60 5.91
CA GLY A 73 -6.15 18.01 6.38
C GLY A 73 -5.47 17.05 7.36
N ARG A 74 -6.10 15.92 7.68
CA ARG A 74 -5.49 14.79 8.43
C ARG A 74 -5.88 13.41 7.90
N ARG A 75 -6.79 13.36 6.93
CA ARG A 75 -7.31 12.14 6.32
C ARG A 75 -6.27 11.51 5.39
N VAL A 76 -6.14 10.19 5.48
CA VAL A 76 -5.53 9.37 4.43
C VAL A 76 -6.47 9.41 3.21
N ASN A 77 -6.03 10.02 2.12
CA ASN A 77 -6.85 10.24 0.91
C ASN A 77 -6.62 9.18 -0.17
N TRP A 78 -5.55 8.38 -0.05
CA TRP A 78 -5.27 7.27 -0.96
C TRP A 78 -4.52 6.14 -0.25
N ALA A 79 -4.89 4.89 -0.50
CA ALA A 79 -4.12 3.72 -0.09
C ALA A 79 -4.31 2.58 -1.12
N GLY A 80 -3.22 2.02 -1.61
CA GLY A 80 -3.30 1.00 -2.66
C GLY A 80 -1.96 0.57 -3.22
N PHE A 81 -2.01 -0.16 -4.33
CA PHE A 81 -0.82 -0.82 -4.86
C PHE A 81 -0.46 -0.34 -6.26
N TYR A 82 0.84 -0.27 -6.53
CA TYR A 82 1.40 -0.27 -7.88
C TYR A 82 2.24 -1.52 -8.08
N LEU A 83 1.98 -2.27 -9.15
CA LEU A 83 2.47 -3.62 -9.33
C LEU A 83 3.36 -3.74 -10.57
N HIS A 84 4.27 -4.71 -10.53
CA HIS A 84 5.07 -5.08 -11.68
C HIS A 84 4.16 -5.54 -12.83
N PRO A 85 4.36 -5.07 -14.08
CA PRO A 85 3.47 -5.39 -15.20
C PRO A 85 3.27 -6.90 -15.45
N SER A 86 4.29 -7.73 -15.15
CA SER A 86 4.20 -9.18 -15.31
C SER A 86 3.21 -9.86 -14.37
N LEU A 87 2.81 -9.22 -13.28
CA LEU A 87 1.78 -9.74 -12.39
C LEU A 87 0.37 -9.52 -12.94
N LEU A 88 0.21 -8.53 -13.83
CA LEU A 88 -1.08 -8.12 -14.37
C LEU A 88 -1.33 -8.65 -15.78
N SER A 89 -0.26 -8.94 -16.51
CA SER A 89 -0.33 -9.42 -17.87
C SER A 89 0.59 -10.61 -18.06
N ARG A 90 -0.01 -11.75 -18.41
CA ARG A 90 0.70 -12.97 -18.83
C ARG A 90 1.55 -12.77 -20.08
N THR A 91 1.28 -11.70 -20.84
CA THR A 91 2.04 -11.33 -22.05
C THR A 91 2.97 -10.14 -21.80
N SER A 92 3.24 -9.79 -20.54
CA SER A 92 4.22 -8.74 -20.21
C SER A 92 5.55 -9.06 -20.89
N PRO A 93 6.14 -8.10 -21.63
CA PRO A 93 7.43 -8.31 -22.29
C PRO A 93 8.59 -8.30 -21.28
N THR A 94 8.37 -7.82 -20.06
CA THR A 94 9.38 -7.79 -18.99
C THR A 94 9.14 -8.93 -18.01
N PRO A 95 10.08 -9.88 -17.86
CA PRO A 95 10.06 -10.90 -16.81
C PRO A 95 10.11 -10.29 -15.41
N LEU A 96 9.53 -10.96 -14.41
CA LEU A 96 9.50 -10.45 -13.02
C LEU A 96 10.88 -10.18 -12.41
N LYS A 97 11.93 -10.88 -12.88
CA LYS A 97 13.31 -10.70 -12.41
C LYS A 97 14.02 -9.48 -13.03
N GLU A 98 13.40 -8.82 -14.00
CA GLU A 98 13.94 -7.64 -14.66
C GLU A 98 13.19 -6.38 -14.23
N THR A 99 13.87 -5.25 -14.14
CA THR A 99 13.23 -3.98 -13.82
C THR A 99 12.38 -3.48 -15.00
N PRO A 100 11.08 -3.18 -14.80
CA PRO A 100 10.23 -2.67 -15.87
C PRO A 100 10.50 -1.20 -16.14
N SER A 101 9.95 -0.65 -17.21
CA SER A 101 9.96 0.81 -17.44
C SER A 101 8.98 1.56 -16.55
N THR A 102 7.90 0.88 -16.14
CA THR A 102 6.80 1.42 -15.36
C THR A 102 6.23 0.37 -14.41
N LEU A 103 5.73 0.82 -13.26
CA LEU A 103 4.73 0.07 -12.48
C LEU A 103 3.34 0.40 -13.00
N ILE A 104 2.39 -0.50 -12.79
CA ILE A 104 1.00 -0.36 -13.23
C ILE A 104 0.09 -0.32 -12.01
N LEU A 105 -0.93 0.52 -12.06
CA LEU A 105 -1.92 0.66 -10.99
C LEU A 105 -2.59 -0.70 -10.69
N GLY A 106 -2.51 -1.10 -9.42
CA GLY A 106 -3.24 -2.22 -8.84
C GLY A 106 -4.47 -1.76 -8.07
N PRO A 107 -5.07 -2.63 -7.24
CA PRO A 107 -6.21 -2.25 -6.40
C PRO A 107 -5.87 -1.14 -5.42
N PHE A 108 -6.81 -0.22 -5.19
CA PHE A 108 -6.65 0.92 -4.30
C PHE A 108 -8.01 1.41 -3.77
N HIS A 109 -7.96 2.23 -2.73
CA HIS A 109 -9.08 3.04 -2.24
C HIS A 109 -8.64 4.51 -2.18
N GLY A 110 -9.47 5.42 -2.70
CA GLY A 110 -9.13 6.83 -2.83
C GLY A 110 -9.68 7.43 -4.13
N ARG A 111 -9.17 8.62 -4.49
CA ARG A 111 -9.48 9.24 -5.79
C ARG A 111 -8.79 8.49 -6.96
N PRO A 112 -9.27 8.63 -8.21
CA PRO A 112 -8.59 8.07 -9.37
C PRO A 112 -7.12 8.51 -9.42
N ALA A 113 -6.22 7.56 -9.66
CA ALA A 113 -4.78 7.77 -9.71
C ALA A 113 -4.21 7.56 -11.12
N CYS A 114 -2.92 7.82 -11.28
CA CYS A 114 -2.22 7.52 -12.54
C CYS A 114 -2.26 6.01 -12.82
N ASN A 115 -2.61 5.61 -14.05
CA ASN A 115 -2.61 4.17 -14.42
C ASN A 115 -1.21 3.52 -14.40
N SER A 116 -0.14 4.32 -14.37
CA SER A 116 1.23 3.83 -14.35
C SER A 116 2.19 4.83 -13.70
N VAL A 117 3.20 4.31 -13.00
CA VAL A 117 4.31 5.08 -12.44
C VAL A 117 5.57 4.76 -13.22
N SER A 118 6.19 5.75 -13.86
CA SER A 118 7.44 5.54 -14.59
C SER A 118 8.65 5.49 -13.67
N LEU A 119 9.45 4.43 -13.81
CA LEU A 119 10.67 4.18 -13.04
C LEU A 119 11.90 4.92 -13.58
N LYS A 120 11.80 5.51 -14.78
CA LYS A 120 12.91 6.25 -15.40
C LYS A 120 12.75 7.74 -15.14
N PRO A 121 13.74 8.41 -14.51
CA PRO A 121 13.73 9.87 -14.42
C PRO A 121 13.94 10.47 -15.82
N THR A 122 13.49 11.72 -15.99
CA THR A 122 13.83 12.56 -17.14
C THR A 122 14.55 13.82 -16.64
N LYS A 123 15.07 14.64 -17.56
CA LYS A 123 15.67 15.93 -17.20
C LYS A 123 14.72 16.86 -16.44
N THR A 124 13.41 16.69 -16.62
CA THR A 124 12.36 17.57 -16.07
C THR A 124 11.46 16.86 -15.06
N ARG A 125 11.60 15.54 -14.89
CA ARG A 125 10.80 14.74 -13.95
C ARG A 125 11.72 13.83 -13.14
N PRO A 126 11.93 14.12 -11.85
CA PRO A 126 12.70 13.27 -10.98
C PRO A 126 11.96 11.95 -10.72
N VAL A 127 12.66 11.02 -10.05
CA VAL A 127 12.08 9.75 -9.63
C VAL A 127 10.97 10.01 -8.62
N GLY A 128 9.76 9.52 -8.92
CA GLY A 128 8.61 9.59 -8.02
C GLY A 128 8.81 8.73 -6.76
N VAL A 129 7.99 8.92 -5.73
CA VAL A 129 8.15 8.22 -4.44
C VAL A 129 7.97 6.71 -4.60
N CYS A 130 6.88 6.29 -5.26
CA CYS A 130 6.64 4.92 -5.69
C CYS A 130 7.84 4.29 -6.41
N ALA A 131 8.42 5.02 -7.38
CA ALA A 131 9.56 4.56 -8.13
C ALA A 131 10.84 4.46 -7.28
N ALA A 132 11.06 5.40 -6.37
CA ALA A 132 12.21 5.41 -5.47
C ALA A 132 12.16 4.20 -4.53
N SER A 133 11.00 3.93 -3.92
CA SER A 133 10.80 2.76 -3.06
C SER A 133 10.99 1.45 -3.82
N PHE A 134 10.40 1.32 -5.01
CA PHE A 134 10.53 0.12 -5.83
C PHE A 134 11.99 -0.17 -6.23
N LEU A 135 12.72 0.85 -6.69
CA LEU A 135 14.10 0.70 -7.17
C LEU A 135 15.10 0.45 -6.04
N ALA A 136 14.91 1.10 -4.89
CA ALA A 136 15.76 0.88 -3.72
C ALA A 136 15.42 -0.43 -2.99
N GLY A 137 14.17 -0.89 -3.10
CA GLY A 137 13.65 -1.97 -2.27
C GLY A 137 13.56 -1.55 -0.80
N GLU A 138 13.33 -0.27 -0.53
CA GLU A 138 13.26 0.31 0.81
C GLU A 138 12.00 1.16 0.96
N THR A 139 11.50 1.27 2.19
CA THR A 139 10.37 2.15 2.48
C THR A 139 10.79 3.60 2.38
N VAL A 140 9.99 4.43 1.71
CA VAL A 140 10.24 5.86 1.57
C VAL A 140 9.14 6.62 2.30
N VAL A 141 9.54 7.47 3.25
CA VAL A 141 8.64 8.34 4.02
C VAL A 141 8.84 9.78 3.56
N VAL A 142 7.77 10.45 3.17
CA VAL A 142 7.78 11.84 2.69
C VAL A 142 6.88 12.68 3.59
N PRO A 143 7.45 13.48 4.51
CA PRO A 143 6.65 14.31 5.41
C PRO A 143 6.00 15.51 4.73
N ASP A 144 6.57 15.97 3.61
CA ASP A 144 6.05 17.06 2.79
C ASP A 144 6.35 16.76 1.30
N VAL A 145 5.30 16.46 0.54
CA VAL A 145 5.43 16.14 -0.89
C VAL A 145 5.75 17.35 -1.76
N GLU A 146 5.32 18.55 -1.34
CA GLU A 146 5.59 19.81 -2.05
C GLU A 146 7.05 20.24 -1.88
N ALA A 147 7.68 19.87 -0.76
CA ALA A 147 9.10 20.10 -0.51
C ALA A 147 10.02 19.26 -1.41
N ARG A 148 9.52 18.23 -2.09
CA ARG A 148 10.32 17.40 -3.00
C ARG A 148 10.48 18.10 -4.36
N PRO A 149 11.72 18.40 -4.80
CA PRO A 149 11.94 19.00 -6.11
C PRO A 149 11.31 18.15 -7.22
N GLY A 150 10.51 18.77 -8.08
CA GLY A 150 9.89 18.13 -9.23
C GLY A 150 8.82 17.07 -8.91
N HIS A 151 8.26 17.08 -7.70
CA HIS A 151 7.06 16.30 -7.40
C HIS A 151 5.88 16.79 -8.26
N ILE A 152 5.19 15.85 -8.90
CA ILE A 152 3.93 16.08 -9.60
C ILE A 152 2.92 15.25 -8.84
N ALA A 153 2.13 15.90 -7.98
CA ALA A 153 1.13 15.20 -7.18
C ALA A 153 0.09 14.54 -8.08
N CYS A 154 -0.22 13.26 -7.83
CA CYS A 154 -1.31 12.57 -8.50
C CYS A 154 -2.67 13.10 -8.01
N ASP A 155 -2.76 13.48 -6.74
CA ASP A 155 -3.89 14.18 -6.11
C ASP A 155 -3.40 15.48 -5.47
N GLY A 156 -3.96 16.63 -5.87
CA GLY A 156 -3.49 17.94 -5.43
C GLY A 156 -3.75 18.28 -3.96
N VAL A 157 -4.40 17.38 -3.21
CA VAL A 157 -4.60 17.54 -1.75
C VAL A 157 -3.63 16.73 -0.90
N THR A 158 -2.87 15.80 -1.49
CA THR A 158 -1.85 15.02 -0.78
C THR A 158 -0.74 15.95 -0.28
N LYS A 159 -0.36 15.81 1.00
CA LYS A 159 0.70 16.58 1.65
C LYS A 159 1.82 15.71 2.20
N SER A 160 1.54 14.48 2.61
CA SER A 160 2.55 13.49 2.98
C SER A 160 2.23 12.13 2.36
N GLU A 161 3.27 11.33 2.16
CA GLU A 161 3.19 10.05 1.45
C GLU A 161 4.16 9.04 2.10
N ILE A 162 3.73 7.79 2.23
CA ILE A 162 4.59 6.68 2.61
C ILE A 162 4.43 5.52 1.62
N VAL A 163 5.56 5.02 1.12
CA VAL A 163 5.58 3.94 0.14
C VAL A 163 6.43 2.79 0.65
N VAL A 164 5.83 1.60 0.74
CA VAL A 164 6.46 0.36 1.21
C VAL A 164 6.64 -0.62 0.05
N PRO A 165 7.83 -1.19 -0.17
CA PRO A 165 8.06 -2.17 -1.23
C PRO A 165 7.40 -3.52 -0.89
N VAL A 166 6.69 -4.11 -1.86
CA VAL A 166 6.17 -5.47 -1.77
C VAL A 166 7.23 -6.43 -2.30
N LYS A 167 7.77 -7.28 -1.43
CA LYS A 167 8.84 -8.24 -1.77
C LYS A 167 8.34 -9.67 -1.70
N VAL A 168 8.56 -10.43 -2.77
CA VAL A 168 8.25 -11.86 -2.85
C VAL A 168 9.54 -12.58 -3.18
N GLU A 169 9.95 -13.50 -2.30
CA GLU A 169 11.21 -14.25 -2.45
C GLU A 169 12.44 -13.35 -2.70
N GLY A 170 12.46 -12.16 -2.08
CA GLY A 170 13.52 -11.17 -2.23
C GLY A 170 13.45 -10.30 -3.49
N VAL A 171 12.49 -10.52 -4.38
CA VAL A 171 12.24 -9.68 -5.56
C VAL A 171 11.18 -8.63 -5.21
N VAL A 172 11.44 -7.36 -5.52
CA VAL A 172 10.43 -6.30 -5.39
C VAL A 172 9.44 -6.45 -6.54
N VAL A 173 8.19 -6.76 -6.23
CA VAL A 173 7.13 -7.04 -7.23
C VAL A 173 6.09 -5.93 -7.33
N GLY A 174 6.20 -4.91 -6.48
CA GLY A 174 5.33 -3.76 -6.44
C GLY A 174 5.61 -2.90 -5.22
N VAL A 175 4.71 -1.97 -4.95
CA VAL A 175 4.71 -1.11 -3.77
C VAL A 175 3.29 -0.97 -3.23
N LEU A 176 3.16 -0.84 -1.91
CA LEU A 176 2.01 -0.25 -1.22
C LEU A 176 2.30 1.25 -1.10
N ASP A 177 1.36 2.09 -1.52
CA ASP A 177 1.44 3.54 -1.50
C ASP A 177 0.27 4.10 -0.70
N VAL A 178 0.55 5.07 0.18
CA VAL A 178 -0.41 5.66 1.11
C VAL A 178 -0.19 7.17 1.18
N ASP A 179 -1.21 7.93 0.79
CA ASP A 179 -1.23 9.40 0.78
C ASP A 179 -2.07 9.94 1.93
N CYS A 180 -1.66 11.09 2.47
CA CYS A 180 -2.40 11.83 3.48
C CYS A 180 -2.47 13.33 3.17
N GLU A 181 -3.63 13.94 3.46
CA GLU A 181 -3.86 15.38 3.36
C GLU A 181 -3.12 16.19 4.44
N GLY A 182 -2.62 15.52 5.48
CA GLY A 182 -1.82 16.11 6.55
C GLY A 182 -0.33 16.09 6.24
N LEU A 183 0.41 17.10 6.74
CA LEU A 183 1.87 17.10 6.72
C LEU A 183 2.41 16.17 7.81
N GLY A 184 3.50 15.47 7.52
CA GLY A 184 4.19 14.62 8.50
C GLY A 184 3.30 13.55 9.11
N ALA A 185 2.29 13.05 8.38
CA ALA A 185 1.32 12.09 8.92
C ALA A 185 1.96 10.74 9.26
N PHE A 186 3.09 10.44 8.60
CA PHE A 186 3.83 9.19 8.74
C PHE A 186 5.24 9.44 9.30
N GLY A 187 5.63 8.61 10.26
CA GLY A 187 6.95 8.55 10.88
C GLY A 187 7.45 7.11 10.99
N GLU A 188 8.39 6.89 11.92
CA GLU A 188 9.08 5.60 12.05
C GLU A 188 8.15 4.46 12.50
N GLU A 189 7.20 4.73 13.41
CA GLU A 189 6.20 3.73 13.82
C GLU A 189 5.33 3.29 12.64
N ASP A 190 4.97 4.23 11.77
CA ASP A 190 4.17 3.96 10.57
C ASP A 190 4.95 3.14 9.54
N ARG A 191 6.24 3.44 9.39
CA ARG A 191 7.16 2.66 8.56
C ARG A 191 7.20 1.20 9.01
N VAL A 192 7.49 0.97 10.30
CA VAL A 192 7.58 -0.38 10.87
C VAL A 192 6.23 -1.10 10.80
N GLY A 193 5.14 -0.42 11.11
CA GLY A 193 3.79 -0.98 11.08
C GLY A 193 3.34 -1.39 9.67
N LEU A 194 3.55 -0.54 8.67
CA LEU A 194 3.18 -0.84 7.29
C LEU A 194 4.11 -1.89 6.65
N GLU A 195 5.39 -1.95 7.03
CA GLU A 195 6.28 -3.05 6.64
C GLU A 195 5.75 -4.40 7.14
N LYS A 196 5.36 -4.50 8.43
CA LYS A 196 4.71 -5.70 8.97
C LYS A 196 3.42 -6.05 8.23
N PHE A 197 2.60 -5.04 7.93
CA PHE A 197 1.36 -5.23 7.19
C PHE A 197 1.62 -5.81 5.79
N VAL A 198 2.60 -5.27 5.05
CA VAL A 198 3.00 -5.77 3.73
C VAL A 198 3.57 -7.19 3.81
N GLU A 199 4.35 -7.50 4.85
CA GLU A 199 4.84 -8.87 5.07
C GLU A 199 3.69 -9.86 5.31
N ALA A 200 2.68 -9.47 6.08
CA ALA A 200 1.48 -10.29 6.28
C ALA A 200 0.68 -10.45 4.98
N PHE A 201 0.51 -9.37 4.22
CA PHE A 201 -0.10 -9.38 2.89
C PHE A 201 0.58 -10.38 1.96
N VAL A 202 1.92 -10.34 1.88
CA VAL A 202 2.69 -11.28 1.03
C VAL A 202 2.45 -12.74 1.42
N LYS A 203 2.28 -13.05 2.72
CA LYS A 203 2.05 -14.41 3.22
C LYS A 203 0.67 -14.97 2.87
N VAL A 204 -0.34 -14.10 2.74
CA VAL A 204 -1.73 -14.53 2.45
C VAL A 204 -2.06 -14.54 0.96
N VAL A 205 -1.27 -13.86 0.13
CA VAL A 205 -1.41 -13.91 -1.33
C VAL A 205 -0.85 -15.23 -1.89
N ASP A 206 -1.62 -15.89 -2.74
CA ASP A 206 -1.10 -16.92 -3.64
C ASP A 206 -0.38 -16.26 -4.83
N TRP A 207 0.94 -16.43 -4.87
CA TRP A 207 1.83 -15.89 -5.90
C TRP A 207 2.06 -16.84 -7.08
N SER A 208 1.39 -18.01 -7.10
CA SER A 208 1.42 -18.90 -8.25
C SER A 208 0.56 -18.32 -9.38
N LEU A 209 1.22 -17.62 -10.32
CA LEU A 209 0.61 -17.02 -11.51
C LEU A 209 0.72 -17.91 -12.76
#